data_AF-A0A383A8Z6-F1
#
_entry.id   AF-A0A383A8Z6-F1
#
_cell.length_a   1.000
_cell.length_b   1.000
_cell.length_c   1.000
_cell.angle_alpha   90.00
_cell.angle_beta   90.00
_cell.angle_gamma   90.00
#
_symmetry.space_group_name_H-M   'P 1'
#
loop_
_entity.id
_entity.type
_entity.pdbx_description
1 polymer ?
#
loop_
_entity_poly.entity_id
_entity_poly.type
_entity_poly.pdbx_seq_one_letter_code
_entity_poly.pdbx_strand_id
1 'polypeptide(L)'
;METEIKTLIAKIKKDYINFCTNYGEKELSGYHAETVANFDKNIGIKEGNKYTKIVRDGSVWGFIVKEDGPRFSKGDILKAATWSAPATNSARGNIYDDDYSVAWTGPHYLK
;
A
#
# COMPACT_ATOMS: atom_id res chain seq x y z
N MET A 1 7.04 12.85 3.19
CA MET A 1 6.79 11.64 2.36
C MET A 1 7.02 10.37 3.16
N GLU A 2 8.13 10.26 3.90
CA GLU A 2 8.40 9.08 4.73
C GLU A 2 7.30 8.82 5.76
N THR A 3 6.86 9.86 6.49
CA THR A 3 5.76 9.78 7.46
C THR A 3 4.46 9.27 6.84
N GLU A 4 4.12 9.79 5.66
CA GLU A 4 2.88 9.45 4.94
C GLU A 4 2.94 8.02 4.38
N ILE A 5 4.13 7.57 3.96
CA ILE A 5 4.35 6.16 3.59
C ILE A 5 4.19 5.25 4.81
N LYS A 6 4.67 5.65 6.00
CA LYS A 6 4.43 4.89 7.25
C LYS A 6 2.94 4.82 7.58
N THR A 7 2.21 5.93 7.42
CA THR A 7 0.74 5.95 7.58
C THR A 7 0.06 5.02 6.60
N LEU A 8 0.47 5.02 5.33
CA LEU A 8 -0.03 4.09 4.32
C LEU A 8 0.21 2.63 4.73
N ILE A 9 1.43 2.30 5.17
CA ILE A 9 1.80 0.95 5.64
C ILE A 9 0.92 0.52 6.83
N ALA A 10 0.65 1.43 7.77
CA ALA A 10 -0.26 1.18 8.88
C ALA A 10 -1.70 0.93 8.41
N LYS A 11 -2.20 1.68 7.41
CA LYS A 11 -3.52 1.43 6.79
C LYS A 11 -3.57 0.05 6.13
N ILE A 12 -2.53 -0.36 5.38
CA ILE A 12 -2.41 -1.70 4.76
C ILE A 12 -2.40 -2.80 5.85
N LYS A 13 -1.64 -2.61 6.93
CA LYS A 13 -1.58 -3.56 8.06
C LYS A 13 -2.93 -3.70 8.75
N LYS A 14 -3.61 -2.58 8.98
CA LYS A 14 -4.95 -2.57 9.59
C LYS A 14 -5.97 -3.33 8.75
N ASP A 15 -5.96 -3.14 7.43
CA ASP A 15 -6.84 -3.87 6.52
C ASP A 15 -6.55 -5.39 6.53
N TYR A 16 -5.27 -5.79 6.59
CA TYR A 16 -4.90 -7.19 6.74
C TYR A 16 -5.42 -7.80 8.04
N ILE A 17 -5.29 -7.08 9.17
CA ILE A 17 -5.82 -7.52 10.46
C ILE A 17 -7.33 -7.70 10.38
N ASN A 18 -8.05 -6.73 9.81
CA ASN A 18 -9.50 -6.82 9.63
C ASN A 18 -9.89 -8.05 8.80
N PHE A 19 -9.17 -8.31 7.71
CA PHE A 19 -9.39 -9.53 6.92
C PHE A 19 -9.18 -10.81 7.75
N CYS A 20 -8.08 -10.89 8.52
CA CYS A 20 -7.75 -12.05 9.33
C CYS A 20 -8.72 -12.31 10.50
N THR A 21 -9.31 -11.27 11.07
CA THR A 21 -10.22 -11.36 12.22
C THR A 21 -11.68 -11.41 11.81
N ASN A 22 -12.01 -11.49 10.52
CA ASN A 22 -13.36 -11.28 10.00
C ASN A 22 -13.98 -9.99 10.57
N TYR A 23 -13.26 -8.89 10.44
CA TYR A 23 -13.64 -7.57 10.94
C TYR A 23 -13.91 -7.54 12.46
N GLY A 24 -13.17 -8.36 13.22
CA GLY A 24 -13.24 -8.41 14.68
C GLY A 24 -14.13 -9.52 15.25
N GLU A 25 -14.79 -10.32 14.41
CA GLU A 25 -15.60 -11.46 14.86
C GLU A 25 -14.75 -12.65 15.34
N LYS A 26 -13.45 -12.67 15.04
CA LYS A 26 -12.52 -13.75 15.41
C LYS A 26 -11.22 -13.18 15.98
N GLU A 27 -10.61 -13.92 16.89
CA GLU A 27 -9.29 -13.57 17.41
C GLU A 27 -8.20 -13.79 16.34
N LEU A 28 -7.25 -12.86 16.30
CA LEU A 28 -6.06 -12.98 15.46
C LEU A 28 -5.18 -14.10 16.01
N SER A 29 -5.00 -15.18 15.26
CA SER A 29 -4.33 -16.39 15.74
C SER A 29 -3.57 -17.12 14.62
N GLY A 30 -2.71 -18.06 15.01
CA GLY A 30 -1.93 -18.92 14.11
C GLY A 30 -1.06 -18.13 13.13
N TYR A 31 -1.04 -18.61 11.87
CA TYR A 31 -0.25 -18.02 10.78
C TYR A 31 -0.49 -16.51 10.59
N HIS A 32 -1.72 -16.04 10.78
CA HIS A 32 -2.05 -14.62 10.62
C HIS A 32 -1.44 -13.75 11.72
N ALA A 33 -1.44 -14.22 12.97
CA ALA A 33 -0.77 -13.53 14.07
C ALA A 33 0.74 -13.41 13.84
N GLU A 34 1.39 -14.49 13.38
CA GLU A 34 2.81 -14.49 13.03
C GLU A 34 3.12 -13.52 11.88
N THR A 35 2.25 -13.46 10.86
CA THR A 35 2.40 -12.54 9.74
C THR A 35 2.24 -11.09 10.18
N VAL A 36 1.29 -10.78 11.08
CA VAL A 36 1.10 -9.43 11.65
C VAL A 36 2.28 -9.02 12.52
N ALA A 37 2.85 -9.95 13.29
CA ALA A 37 4.04 -9.70 14.12
C ALA A 37 5.29 -9.42 13.26
N ASN A 38 5.41 -10.07 12.10
CA ASN A 38 6.51 -9.89 11.16
C ASN A 38 6.18 -8.92 10.00
N PHE A 39 5.10 -8.14 10.11
CA PHE A 39 4.61 -7.32 9.00
C PHE A 39 5.68 -6.39 8.43
N ASP A 40 6.48 -5.77 9.30
CA ASP A 40 7.56 -4.84 8.91
C ASP A 40 8.69 -5.54 8.15
N LYS A 41 8.90 -6.85 8.37
CA LYS A 41 9.85 -7.67 7.62
C LYS A 41 9.29 -8.07 6.25
N ASN A 42 7.97 -8.22 6.16
CA ASN A 42 7.28 -8.67 4.96
C ASN A 42 6.95 -7.51 4.01
N ILE A 43 7.14 -6.26 4.44
CA ILE A 43 6.95 -5.08 3.61
C ILE A 43 8.30 -4.48 3.20
N GLY A 44 8.46 -4.23 1.91
CA GLY A 44 9.66 -3.64 1.32
C GLY A 44 9.33 -2.31 0.68
N ILE A 45 10.10 -1.28 1.03
CA ILE A 45 10.07 0.04 0.38
C ILE A 45 11.26 0.11 -0.56
N LYS A 46 11.01 0.28 -1.86
CA LYS A 46 12.06 0.37 -2.90
C LYS A 46 11.96 1.71 -3.61
N GLU A 47 12.91 2.59 -3.33
CA GLU A 47 12.96 3.90 -3.98
C GLU A 47 13.47 3.77 -5.42
N GLY A 48 12.70 4.31 -6.36
CA GLY A 48 13.12 4.56 -7.71
C GLY A 48 13.27 6.05 -8.00
N ASN A 49 13.55 6.38 -9.26
CA ASN A 49 13.65 7.78 -9.69
C ASN A 49 12.29 8.48 -9.64
N LYS A 50 11.28 7.93 -10.34
CA LYS A 50 9.93 8.54 -10.43
C LYS A 50 8.96 8.08 -9.33
N TYR A 51 9.16 6.86 -8.84
CA TYR A 51 8.21 6.22 -7.93
C TYR A 51 8.92 5.55 -6.77
N THR A 52 8.29 5.58 -5.59
CA THR A 52 8.61 4.67 -4.49
C THR A 52 7.70 3.46 -4.59
N LYS A 53 8.28 2.27 -4.76
CA LYS A 53 7.54 1.01 -4.87
C LYS A 53 7.36 0.38 -3.51
N ILE A 54 6.14 -0.08 -3.23
CA ILE A 54 5.81 -0.89 -2.05
C ILE A 54 5.66 -2.35 -2.48
N VAL A 55 6.36 -3.24 -1.81
CA VAL A 55 6.34 -4.69 -2.00
C VAL A 55 5.83 -5.33 -0.73
N ARG A 56 4.93 -6.31 -0.82
CA ARG A 56 4.46 -7.10 0.32
C ARG A 56 4.48 -8.58 -0.07
N ASP A 57 5.03 -9.43 0.80
CA ASP A 57 5.12 -10.89 0.60
C ASP A 57 5.67 -11.26 -0.80
N GLY A 58 6.72 -10.57 -1.25
CA GLY A 58 7.36 -10.81 -2.54
C GLY A 58 6.60 -10.30 -3.77
N SER A 59 5.42 -9.70 -3.61
CA SER A 59 4.60 -9.15 -4.70
C SER A 59 4.52 -7.62 -4.63
N VAL A 60 4.36 -6.96 -5.78
CA VAL A 60 4.18 -5.49 -5.78
C VAL A 60 2.79 -5.14 -5.28
N TRP A 61 2.73 -4.36 -4.21
CA TRP A 61 1.48 -3.79 -3.71
C TRP A 61 1.07 -2.60 -4.59
N GLY A 62 1.98 -1.65 -4.79
CA GLY A 62 1.71 -0.41 -5.55
C GLY A 62 2.91 0.53 -5.61
N PHE A 63 2.68 1.71 -6.18
CA PHE A 63 3.69 2.74 -6.38
C PHE A 63 3.20 4.10 -5.88
N ILE A 64 4.12 4.90 -5.34
CA ILE A 64 3.88 6.26 -4.87
C ILE A 64 4.67 7.22 -5.74
N VAL A 65 4.02 8.24 -6.29
CA VAL A 65 4.65 9.28 -7.12
C VAL A 65 5.55 10.18 -6.26
N LYS A 66 6.81 10.37 -6.66
CA LYS A 66 7.81 11.11 -5.86
C LYS A 66 7.76 12.63 -6.04
N GLU A 67 7.36 13.09 -7.22
CA GLU A 67 7.36 14.50 -7.61
C GLU A 67 6.16 14.81 -8.50
N ASP A 68 5.73 16.07 -8.51
CA ASP A 68 4.65 16.51 -9.36
C ASP A 68 5.01 16.33 -10.83
N GLY A 69 4.09 15.74 -11.57
CA GLY A 69 4.18 15.56 -13.01
C GLY A 69 2.93 16.11 -13.70
N PRO A 70 2.90 16.05 -15.04
CA PRO A 70 1.78 16.59 -15.82
C PRO A 70 0.46 15.84 -15.61
N ARG A 71 0.50 14.62 -15.07
CA ARG A 71 -0.69 13.75 -14.89
C ARG A 71 -0.93 13.34 -13.45
N PHE A 72 0.13 13.20 -12.67
CA PHE A 72 0.08 12.69 -11.30
C PHE A 72 0.82 13.65 -10.40
N SER A 73 0.27 13.87 -9.22
CA SER A 73 0.86 14.71 -8.19
C SER A 73 1.72 13.87 -7.28
N LYS A 74 2.66 14.55 -6.61
CA LYS A 74 3.46 13.96 -5.54
C LYS A 74 2.54 13.29 -4.51
N GLY A 75 2.86 12.05 -4.15
CA GLY A 75 2.09 11.26 -3.20
C GLY A 75 0.95 10.42 -3.81
N ASP A 76 0.65 10.58 -5.10
CA ASP A 76 -0.39 9.77 -5.76
C ASP A 76 -0.05 8.29 -5.66
N ILE A 77 -1.05 7.50 -5.26
CA ILE A 77 -0.98 6.06 -5.15
C ILE A 77 -1.39 5.46 -6.49
N LEU A 78 -0.52 4.65 -7.10
CA LEU A 78 -0.77 3.99 -8.37
C LEU A 78 -0.78 2.46 -8.21
N LYS A 79 -1.73 1.81 -8.87
CA LYS A 79 -1.83 0.34 -8.95
C LYS A 79 -0.63 -0.21 -9.73
N ALA A 80 -0.08 -1.36 -9.34
CA ALA A 80 0.93 -2.05 -10.13
C ALA A 80 0.35 -2.58 -11.47
N ALA A 81 1.08 -2.35 -12.57
CA ALA A 81 0.82 -3.01 -13.86
C ALA A 81 1.84 -4.13 -14.12
N THR A 82 3.09 -3.89 -13.73
CA THR A 82 4.17 -4.87 -13.76
C THR A 82 5.02 -4.77 -12.49
N TRP A 83 6.02 -5.63 -12.34
CA TRP A 83 6.99 -5.54 -11.25
C TRP A 83 7.70 -4.17 -11.15
N SER A 84 7.91 -3.53 -12.31
CA SER A 84 8.75 -2.34 -12.44
C SER A 84 7.96 -1.06 -12.74
N ALA A 85 6.67 -1.17 -13.09
CA ALA A 85 5.88 -0.01 -13.51
C ALA A 85 4.43 -0.03 -12.98
N PRO A 86 3.88 1.14 -12.61
CA PRO A 86 2.47 1.29 -12.30
C PRO A 86 1.59 1.32 -13.57
N ALA A 87 0.30 1.03 -13.38
CA ALA A 87 -0.74 1.42 -14.31
C ALA A 87 -0.92 2.94 -14.25
N THR A 88 -0.80 3.60 -15.39
CA THR A 88 -0.88 5.05 -15.50
C THR A 88 -2.25 5.52 -15.95
N ASN A 89 -3.31 4.73 -15.76
CA ASN A 89 -4.66 5.14 -16.15
C ASN A 89 -5.26 6.19 -15.20
N SER A 90 -4.95 6.13 -13.90
CA SER A 90 -5.47 7.08 -12.90
C SER A 90 -4.77 6.89 -11.55
N ALA A 91 -4.88 7.88 -10.65
CA ALA A 91 -4.49 7.74 -9.26
C ALA A 91 -5.52 6.91 -8.48
N ARG A 92 -5.14 6.37 -7.33
CA ARG A 92 -5.97 5.57 -6.40
C ARG A 92 -6.07 6.25 -5.03
N GLY A 93 -6.09 7.58 -5.05
CA GLY A 93 -5.92 8.45 -3.89
C GLY A 93 -4.49 8.96 -3.76
N ASN A 94 -4.27 9.85 -2.80
CA ASN A 94 -2.97 10.43 -2.50
C ASN A 94 -2.63 10.20 -1.03
N ILE A 95 -1.37 9.85 -0.71
CA ILE A 95 -0.96 9.56 0.67
C ILE A 95 -1.05 10.76 1.63
N TYR A 96 -1.16 11.97 1.08
CA TYR A 96 -1.36 13.21 1.83
C TYR A 96 -2.84 13.48 2.17
N ASP A 97 -3.77 12.76 1.54
CA ASP A 97 -5.20 12.87 1.85
C ASP A 97 -5.56 12.00 3.06
N ASP A 98 -6.59 12.37 3.81
CA ASP A 98 -7.03 11.55 4.95
C ASP A 98 -7.95 10.38 4.52
N ASP A 99 -8.70 10.56 3.43
CA ASP A 99 -9.86 9.75 3.04
C ASP A 99 -9.57 8.65 2.01
N TYR A 100 -8.32 8.49 1.57
CA TYR A 100 -7.95 7.39 0.68
C TYR A 100 -8.12 6.03 1.39
N SER A 101 -8.65 5.07 0.64
CA SER A 101 -8.90 3.70 1.07
C SER A 101 -7.99 2.72 0.34
N VAL A 102 -7.52 1.69 1.05
CA VAL A 102 -6.61 0.67 0.51
C VAL A 102 -7.02 -0.73 0.97
N ALA A 103 -6.64 -1.74 0.19
CA ALA A 103 -6.64 -3.12 0.63
C ALA A 103 -5.21 -3.57 0.96
N TRP A 104 -5.09 -4.60 1.78
CA TRP A 104 -3.81 -5.24 2.06
C TRP A 104 -3.20 -5.90 0.81
N THR A 105 -4.03 -6.26 -0.17
CA THR A 105 -3.62 -6.85 -1.47
C THR A 105 -3.21 -5.81 -2.52
N GLY A 106 -3.51 -4.53 -2.32
CA GLY A 106 -3.18 -3.46 -3.26
C GLY A 106 -4.03 -2.20 -3.09
N PRO A 107 -3.70 -1.12 -3.81
CA PRO A 107 -4.59 0.03 -3.94
C PRO A 107 -5.96 -0.40 -4.48
N HIS A 108 -7.04 0.14 -3.92
CA HIS A 108 -8.38 -0.11 -4.42
C HIS A 108 -8.51 0.32 -5.89
N TYR A 109 -9.49 -0.25 -6.59
CA TYR A 109 -9.79 0.19 -7.94
C TYR A 109 -10.49 1.56 -7.93
N LEU A 110 -10.65 2.15 -9.12
CA LEU A 110 -11.36 3.41 -9.30
C LEU A 110 -12.76 3.31 -8.66
N LYS A 111 -13.08 4.25 -7.78
CA LYS A 111 -14.46 4.49 -7.33
C LYS A 111 -15.25 5.12 -8.46
#